data_AF-A0A957QHU0-F1
#
_entry.id   AF-A0A957QHU0-F1
#
_cell.length_a   1.000
_cell.length_b   1.000
_cell.length_c   1.000
_cell.angle_alpha   90.00
_cell.angle_beta   90.00
_cell.angle_gamma   90.00
#
_symmetry.space_group_name_H-M   'P 1'
#
loop_
_entity.id
_entity.type
_entity.pdbx_description
1 polymer ?
#
loop_
_entity_poly.entity_id
_entity_poly.type
_entity_poly.pdbx_seq_one_letter_code
_entity_poly.pdbx_strand_id
1 'polypeptide(L)'
;MPTLIIIVVVALKFVLPVLYLYFPFGAGWANFVLDTVDGDILIPLGLADSVYQPIDKAADYVAYIFMLIWAWKRPIWREMTVVFVLRTIGQALFFITGLEIVFFYFPNLVEPLFLIYVSIGRFAGWDRVQAIYRKYIWLIWAFILVYKFQDEYFTHVANFDRSDALKRLFGW
;
A
#
# COMPACT_ATOMS: atom_id res chain seq x y z
N MET A 1 13.88 0.70 -25.41
CA MET A 1 12.93 1.60 -24.71
C MET A 1 12.15 0.90 -23.60
N PRO A 2 11.55 -0.30 -23.79
CA PRO A 2 10.79 -0.99 -22.73
C PRO A 2 11.59 -1.26 -21.45
N THR A 3 12.84 -1.72 -21.59
CA THR A 3 13.74 -1.99 -20.47
C THR A 3 14.03 -0.76 -19.61
N LEU A 4 14.14 0.43 -20.22
CA LEU A 4 14.38 1.67 -19.48
C LEU A 4 13.15 2.04 -18.62
N ILE A 5 11.95 1.87 -19.16
CA ILE A 5 10.70 2.13 -18.43
C ILE A 5 10.57 1.16 -17.25
N ILE A 6 10.85 -0.13 -17.47
CA ILE A 6 10.85 -1.15 -16.40
C ILE A 6 11.81 -0.73 -15.28
N ILE A 7 13.06 -0.39 -15.62
CA ILE A 7 14.06 0.02 -14.63
C ILE A 7 13.60 1.26 -13.86
N VAL A 8 13.03 2.25 -14.55
CA VAL A 8 12.54 3.48 -13.90
C VAL A 8 11.38 3.19 -12.96
N VAL A 9 10.38 2.42 -13.38
CA VAL A 9 9.21 2.09 -12.55
C VAL A 9 9.65 1.29 -11.32
N VAL A 10 10.48 0.26 -11.50
CA VAL A 10 11.02 -0.53 -10.39
C VAL A 10 11.85 0.36 -9.45
N ALA A 11 12.70 1.24 -9.98
CA ALA A 11 13.48 2.16 -9.15
C ALA A 11 12.56 3.12 -8.36
N LEU A 12 11.50 3.64 -8.98
CA LEU A 12 10.53 4.50 -8.31
C LEU A 12 9.86 3.82 -7.12
N LYS A 13 9.54 2.52 -7.23
CA LYS A 13 8.98 1.73 -6.11
C LYS A 13 9.91 1.68 -4.89
N PHE A 14 11.22 1.83 -5.05
CA PHE A 14 12.16 1.92 -3.92
C PHE A 14 12.49 3.35 -3.51
N VAL A 15 12.49 4.29 -4.45
CA VAL A 15 12.82 5.70 -4.19
C VAL A 15 11.68 6.43 -3.47
N LEU A 16 10.42 6.20 -3.87
CA LEU A 16 9.26 6.84 -3.25
C LEU A 16 9.15 6.56 -1.74
N PRO A 17 9.34 5.33 -1.25
CA PRO A 17 9.44 5.03 0.17
C PRO A 17 10.44 5.89 0.95
N VAL A 18 11.63 6.11 0.40
CA VAL A 18 12.66 6.93 1.06
C VAL A 18 12.17 8.37 1.23
N LEU A 19 11.41 8.87 0.24
CA LEU A 19 10.85 10.22 0.26
C LEU A 19 9.74 10.41 1.31
N TYR A 20 9.20 9.35 1.92
CA TYR A 20 8.24 9.47 3.03
C TYR A 20 8.81 10.29 4.19
N LEU A 21 10.12 10.22 4.41
CA LEU A 21 10.80 10.92 5.51
C LEU A 21 10.77 12.44 5.33
N TYR A 22 10.72 12.93 4.10
CA TYR A 22 10.76 14.35 3.76
C TYR A 22 9.40 14.89 3.31
N PHE A 23 8.68 14.13 2.48
CA PHE A 23 7.41 14.51 1.87
C PHE A 23 6.35 13.42 2.09
N PRO A 24 5.97 13.11 3.34
CA PRO A 24 5.16 11.93 3.66
C PRO A 24 3.81 11.88 2.92
N PHE A 25 3.15 13.03 2.79
CA PHE A 25 1.89 13.11 2.05
C PHE A 25 2.10 12.87 0.55
N GLY A 26 2.99 13.63 -0.08
CA GLY A 26 3.18 13.59 -1.53
C GLY A 26 3.77 12.25 -2.00
N ALA A 27 4.81 11.80 -1.32
CA ALA A 27 5.46 10.52 -1.62
C ALA A 27 4.55 9.33 -1.30
N GLY A 28 3.81 9.37 -0.18
CA GLY A 28 2.86 8.31 0.19
C GLY A 28 1.78 8.11 -0.87
N TRP A 29 1.11 9.20 -1.27
CA TRP A 29 0.09 9.12 -2.32
C TRP A 29 0.66 8.79 -3.69
N ALA A 30 1.87 9.28 -4.03
CA ALA A 30 2.53 8.90 -5.28
C ALA A 30 2.87 7.41 -5.32
N ASN A 31 3.33 6.84 -4.21
CA ASN A 31 3.62 5.40 -4.12
C ASN A 31 2.33 4.58 -4.24
N PHE A 32 1.27 4.96 -3.53
CA PHE A 32 -0.03 4.31 -3.63
C PHE A 32 -0.58 4.28 -5.07
N VAL A 33 -0.45 5.40 -5.80
CA VAL A 33 -0.86 5.47 -7.20
C VAL A 33 0.04 4.57 -8.06
N LEU A 34 1.36 4.59 -7.85
CA LEU A 34 2.29 3.75 -8.59
C LEU A 34 1.98 2.27 -8.39
N ASP A 35 1.79 1.81 -7.16
CA ASP A 35 1.46 0.42 -6.81
C ASP A 35 0.09 -0.04 -7.34
N THR A 36 -0.79 0.90 -7.72
CA THR A 36 -2.07 0.58 -8.34
C THR A 36 -1.93 0.31 -9.85
N VAL A 37 -0.93 0.89 -10.51
CA VAL A 37 -0.82 0.90 -11.99
C VAL A 37 0.44 0.20 -12.51
N ASP A 38 1.38 -0.17 -11.64
CA ASP A 38 2.67 -0.70 -12.04
C ASP A 38 2.60 -2.10 -12.67
N GLY A 39 1.74 -2.99 -12.19
CA GLY A 39 1.48 -4.28 -12.84
C GLY A 39 0.99 -4.10 -14.27
N ASP A 40 0.06 -3.16 -14.48
CA ASP A 40 -0.50 -2.80 -15.79
C ASP A 40 0.54 -2.16 -16.72
N ILE A 41 1.61 -1.60 -16.18
CA ILE A 41 2.73 -1.05 -16.95
C ILE A 41 3.79 -2.13 -17.22
N LEU A 42 4.20 -2.87 -16.20
CA LEU A 42 5.38 -3.72 -16.23
C LEU A 42 5.15 -5.05 -16.96
N ILE A 43 3.98 -5.67 -16.76
CA ILE A 43 3.67 -6.97 -17.37
C ILE A 43 3.57 -6.84 -18.91
N PRO A 44 2.84 -5.87 -19.48
CA PRO A 44 2.80 -5.69 -20.94
C PRO A 44 4.14 -5.29 -21.57
N LEU A 45 5.04 -4.66 -20.78
CA LEU A 45 6.39 -4.31 -21.23
C LEU A 45 7.37 -5.50 -21.21
N GLY A 46 6.93 -6.68 -20.78
CA GLY A 46 7.67 -7.94 -20.86
C GLY A 46 8.30 -8.40 -19.54
N LEU A 47 7.96 -7.79 -18.41
CA LEU A 47 8.35 -8.32 -17.10
C LEU A 47 7.42 -9.48 -16.73
N ALA A 48 7.94 -10.71 -16.73
CA ALA A 48 7.15 -11.88 -16.37
C ALA A 48 6.55 -11.73 -14.97
N ASP A 49 5.29 -12.11 -14.80
CA ASP A 49 4.56 -11.99 -13.54
C ASP A 49 5.28 -12.70 -12.36
N SER A 50 5.86 -13.86 -12.64
CA SER A 50 6.67 -14.62 -11.67
C SER A 50 7.93 -13.90 -11.17
N VAL A 51 8.42 -12.91 -11.93
CA VAL A 51 9.56 -12.07 -11.55
C VAL A 51 9.07 -10.76 -10.92
N TYR A 52 7.99 -10.20 -11.45
CA TYR A 52 7.36 -8.98 -10.95
C TYR A 52 6.83 -9.15 -9.52
N GLN A 53 6.05 -10.20 -9.25
CA GLN A 53 5.33 -10.37 -7.98
C GLN A 53 6.28 -10.41 -6.76
N PRO A 54 7.44 -11.09 -6.77
CA PRO A 54 8.41 -10.98 -5.68
C PRO A 54 9.03 -9.59 -5.52
N ILE A 55 9.32 -8.88 -6.63
CA ILE A 55 9.87 -7.51 -6.61
C ILE A 55 8.86 -6.55 -6.00
N ASP A 56 7.60 -6.65 -6.42
CA ASP A 56 6.49 -5.87 -5.89
C ASP A 56 6.37 -6.03 -4.37
N LYS A 57 6.33 -7.28 -3.90
CA LYS A 57 6.21 -7.60 -2.47
C LYS A 57 7.42 -7.17 -1.65
N ALA A 58 8.62 -7.16 -2.24
CA ALA A 58 9.80 -6.62 -1.60
C ALA A 58 9.75 -5.09 -1.50
N ALA A 59 9.29 -4.40 -2.55
CA ALA A 59 9.11 -2.96 -2.55
C ALA A 59 8.03 -2.52 -1.55
N ASP A 60 6.90 -3.22 -1.49
CA ASP A 60 5.85 -3.05 -0.48
C ASP A 60 6.45 -3.09 0.94
N TYR A 61 7.28 -4.10 1.22
CA TYR A 61 7.88 -4.26 2.53
C TYR A 61 8.86 -3.13 2.87
N VAL A 62 9.64 -2.66 1.89
CA VAL A 62 10.47 -1.46 2.04
C VAL A 62 9.62 -0.24 2.35
N ALA A 63 8.50 -0.05 1.65
CA ALA A 63 7.55 1.02 1.93
C ALA A 63 7.06 0.97 3.39
N TYR A 64 6.68 -0.21 3.89
CA TYR A 64 6.22 -0.37 5.28
C TYR A 64 7.31 -0.02 6.29
N ILE A 65 8.57 -0.40 6.03
CA ILE A 65 9.71 -0.03 6.89
C ILE A 65 9.86 1.49 6.96
N PHE A 66 9.83 2.18 5.81
CA PHE A 66 9.96 3.64 5.80
C PHE A 66 8.77 4.35 6.46
N MET A 67 7.55 3.84 6.32
CA MET A 67 6.38 4.34 7.05
C MET A 67 6.55 4.18 8.57
N LEU A 68 7.10 3.05 9.02
CA LEU A 68 7.40 2.81 10.44
C LEU A 68 8.49 3.75 10.96
N ILE A 69 9.59 3.91 10.21
CA ILE A 69 10.67 4.86 10.56
C ILE A 69 10.12 6.28 10.66
N TRP A 70 9.28 6.69 9.71
CA TRP A 70 8.63 8.00 9.75
C TRP A 70 7.75 8.18 11.01
N ALA A 71 7.08 7.11 11.43
CA ALA A 71 6.22 7.11 12.61
C ALA A 71 6.98 7.09 13.95
N TRP A 72 8.26 6.70 13.97
CA TRP A 72 9.06 6.48 15.20
C TRP A 72 9.00 7.61 16.23
N LYS A 73 9.08 8.86 15.77
CA LYS A 73 9.06 10.04 16.65
C LYS A 73 7.69 10.72 16.72
N ARG A 74 6.63 10.07 16.23
CA ARG A 74 5.30 10.65 16.10
C ARG A 74 4.30 9.99 17.04
N PRO A 75 3.22 10.69 17.44
CA PRO A 75 2.21 10.15 18.35
C PRO A 75 1.45 8.91 17.86
N ILE A 76 1.55 8.56 16.57
CA ILE A 76 0.95 7.37 15.94
C ILE A 76 1.87 6.11 16.02
N TRP A 77 3.05 6.23 16.62
CA TRP A 77 4.05 5.16 16.69
C TRP A 77 3.49 3.79 17.11
N ARG A 78 2.61 3.77 18.13
CA ARG A 78 2.06 2.52 18.68
C ARG A 78 1.18 1.81 17.66
N GLU A 79 0.25 2.55 17.04
CA GLU A 79 -0.66 2.01 16.04
C GLU A 79 0.09 1.51 14.82
N MET A 80 1.04 2.31 14.31
CA MET A 80 1.89 1.94 13.19
C MET A 80 2.71 0.68 13.48
N THR A 81 3.28 0.55 14.68
CA THR A 81 4.01 -0.65 15.10
C THR A 81 3.11 -1.89 15.09
N VAL A 82 1.88 -1.78 15.63
CA VAL A 82 0.95 -2.92 15.68
C VAL A 82 0.58 -3.40 14.28
N VAL A 83 0.18 -2.50 13.39
CA VAL A 83 -0.16 -2.88 12.00
C VAL A 83 1.06 -3.37 11.23
N PHE A 84 2.23 -2.80 11.48
CA PHE A 84 3.47 -3.24 10.85
C PHE A 84 3.80 -4.67 11.26
N VAL A 85 3.77 -4.99 12.56
CA VAL A 85 4.05 -6.36 13.04
C VAL A 85 3.06 -7.35 12.44
N LEU A 86 1.76 -7.02 12.42
CA LEU A 86 0.74 -7.86 11.78
C LEU A 86 1.07 -8.10 10.31
N ARG A 87 1.44 -7.05 9.57
CA ARG A 87 1.78 -7.13 8.15
C ARG A 87 3.06 -7.94 7.90
N THR A 88 4.08 -7.79 8.75
CA THR A 88 5.33 -8.56 8.67
C THR A 88 5.09 -10.05 8.88
N ILE A 89 4.19 -10.43 9.78
CA ILE A 89 3.78 -11.84 9.95
C ILE A 89 3.15 -12.38 8.67
N GLY A 90 2.20 -11.64 8.08
CA GLY A 90 1.58 -12.01 6.81
C GLY A 90 2.59 -12.15 5.67
N GLN A 91 3.52 -11.20 5.57
CA GLN A 91 4.57 -11.22 4.55
C GLN A 91 5.51 -12.42 4.70
N ALA A 92 5.93 -12.72 5.94
CA ALA A 92 6.78 -13.88 6.23
C ALA A 92 6.07 -15.20 5.90
N LEU A 93 4.79 -15.33 6.28
CA LEU A 93 3.98 -16.50 5.96
C LEU A 93 3.81 -16.69 4.45
N PHE A 94 3.59 -15.62 3.69
CA PHE A 94 3.56 -15.66 2.23
C PHE A 94 4.89 -16.16 1.65
N PHE A 95 6.04 -15.63 2.08
CA PHE A 95 7.34 -16.08 1.57
C PHE A 95 7.65 -17.56 1.89
N ILE A 96 7.12 -18.09 2.99
CA ILE A 96 7.30 -19.50 3.37
C ILE A 96 6.37 -20.41 2.57
N THR A 97 5.11 -20.00 2.37
CA THR A 97 4.05 -20.87 1.84
C THR A 97 3.75 -20.67 0.36
N GLY A 98 4.05 -19.48 -0.19
CA GLY A 98 3.63 -19.03 -1.52
C GLY A 98 2.12 -18.77 -1.64
N LEU A 99 1.35 -18.82 -0.54
CA LEU A 99 -0.10 -18.73 -0.57
C LEU A 99 -0.58 -17.29 -0.39
N GLU A 100 -1.23 -16.73 -1.42
CA GLU A 100 -1.77 -15.37 -1.38
C GLU A 100 -2.92 -15.18 -0.39
N ILE A 101 -3.67 -16.25 -0.08
CA ILE A 101 -4.76 -16.23 0.91
C ILE A 101 -4.29 -15.79 2.30
N VAL A 102 -2.99 -15.89 2.60
CA VAL A 102 -2.41 -15.35 3.83
C VAL A 102 -2.72 -13.86 3.96
N PHE A 103 -2.71 -13.10 2.86
CA PHE A 103 -2.96 -11.66 2.90
C PHE A 103 -4.39 -11.30 3.27
N PHE A 104 -5.36 -12.20 3.05
CA PHE A 104 -6.73 -12.05 3.55
C PHE A 104 -6.79 -12.00 5.08
N TYR A 105 -6.00 -12.84 5.74
CA TYR A 105 -5.96 -12.88 7.21
C TYR A 105 -5.02 -11.81 7.79
N PHE A 106 -4.09 -11.31 6.98
CA PHE A 106 -3.09 -10.30 7.34
C PHE A 106 -3.13 -9.12 6.35
N PRO A 107 -4.25 -8.38 6.30
CA PRO A 107 -4.44 -7.30 5.35
C PRO A 107 -3.40 -6.20 5.56
N ASN A 108 -3.05 -5.50 4.48
CA ASN A 108 -2.22 -4.31 4.57
C ASN A 108 -3.01 -3.15 5.22
N LEU A 109 -2.89 -3.04 6.55
CA LEU A 109 -3.44 -1.93 7.33
C LEU A 109 -2.43 -0.78 7.52
N VAL A 110 -1.15 -1.01 7.21
CA VAL A 110 -0.04 -0.07 7.41
C VAL A 110 -0.22 1.14 6.49
N GLU A 111 -0.35 0.89 5.20
CA GLU A 111 -0.46 1.93 4.18
C GLU A 111 -1.70 2.81 4.34
N PRO A 112 -2.93 2.28 4.43
CA PRO A 112 -4.11 3.15 4.55
C PRO A 112 -4.10 3.97 5.85
N LEU A 113 -3.60 3.41 6.97
CA LEU A 113 -3.43 4.16 8.21
C LEU A 113 -2.43 5.30 8.04
N PHE A 114 -1.28 5.03 7.42
CA PHE A 114 -0.28 6.04 7.10
C PHE A 114 -0.87 7.15 6.22
N LEU A 115 -1.50 6.79 5.10
CA LEU A 115 -2.09 7.73 4.13
C LEU A 115 -3.15 8.63 4.77
N ILE A 116 -4.04 8.09 5.60
CA ILE A 116 -5.05 8.87 6.31
C ILE A 116 -4.37 9.86 7.27
N TYR A 117 -3.42 9.39 8.07
CA TYR A 117 -2.77 10.24 9.06
C TYR A 117 -1.97 11.38 8.42
N VAL A 118 -1.22 11.11 7.35
CA VAL A 118 -0.47 12.15 6.62
C VAL A 118 -1.42 13.11 5.88
N SER A 119 -2.58 12.63 5.42
CA SER A 119 -3.62 13.46 4.81
C SER A 119 -4.25 14.42 5.82
N ILE A 120 -4.59 13.93 7.02
CA ILE A 120 -5.04 14.79 8.12
C ILE A 120 -3.96 15.84 8.43
N GLY A 121 -2.70 15.43 8.56
CA GLY A 121 -1.59 16.35 8.82
C GLY A 121 -1.43 17.42 7.74
N ARG A 122 -1.60 17.04 6.46
CA ARG A 122 -1.46 17.94 5.31
C ARG A 122 -2.59 18.97 5.20
N PHE A 123 -3.82 18.56 5.46
CA PHE A 123 -5.02 19.40 5.23
C PHE A 123 -5.52 20.10 6.49
N ALA A 124 -5.39 19.47 7.67
CA ALA A 124 -5.85 20.02 8.94
C ALA A 124 -4.70 20.55 9.83
N GLY A 125 -3.44 20.32 9.44
CA GLY A 125 -2.25 20.79 10.13
C GLY A 125 -1.65 19.75 11.08
N TRP A 126 -0.31 19.70 11.12
CA TRP A 126 0.45 18.70 11.88
C TRP A 126 0.28 18.82 13.40
N ASP A 127 -0.03 20.00 13.93
CA ASP A 127 -0.23 20.18 15.39
C ASP A 127 -1.54 19.54 15.87
N ARG A 128 -2.54 19.43 14.98
CA ARG A 128 -3.88 18.91 15.32
C ARG A 128 -4.08 17.46 14.89
N VAL A 129 -3.15 16.90 14.11
CA VAL A 129 -3.31 15.58 13.48
C VAL A 129 -3.65 14.48 14.48
N GLN A 130 -2.97 14.46 15.63
CA GLN A 130 -3.20 13.44 16.65
C GLN A 130 -4.56 13.62 17.34
N ALA A 131 -4.96 14.86 17.63
CA ALA A 131 -6.25 15.13 18.25
C ALA A 131 -7.41 14.73 17.33
N ILE A 132 -7.31 15.04 16.04
CA ILE A 132 -8.29 14.65 15.03
C ILE A 132 -8.30 13.12 14.87
N TYR A 133 -7.14 12.48 14.71
CA TYR A 133 -7.03 11.03 14.62
C TYR A 133 -7.69 10.33 15.82
N ARG A 134 -7.43 10.79 17.04
CA ARG A 134 -8.04 10.22 18.26
C ARG A 134 -9.55 10.45 18.32
N LYS A 135 -10.01 11.64 17.95
CA LYS A 135 -11.45 11.98 17.93
C LYS A 135 -12.24 11.08 16.98
N TYR A 136 -11.66 10.74 15.83
CA TYR A 136 -12.31 9.95 14.78
C TYR A 136 -11.77 8.52 14.66
N ILE A 137 -11.08 8.01 15.68
CA ILE A 137 -10.35 6.73 15.60
C ILE A 137 -11.26 5.58 15.14
N TRP A 138 -12.46 5.45 15.70
CA TRP A 138 -13.39 4.40 15.33
C TRP A 138 -13.87 4.50 13.89
N LEU A 139 -14.14 5.72 13.41
CA LEU A 139 -14.57 5.94 12.03
C LEU A 139 -13.43 5.64 11.05
N ILE A 140 -12.20 6.05 11.38
CA ILE A 140 -11.01 5.79 10.57
C ILE A 140 -10.77 4.29 10.45
N TRP A 141 -10.79 3.55 11.57
CA TRP A 141 -10.58 2.10 11.54
C TRP A 141 -11.72 1.36 10.83
N ALA A 142 -12.97 1.76 11.05
CA ALA A 142 -14.10 1.21 10.30
C ALA A 142 -13.92 1.43 8.79
N PHE A 143 -13.53 2.63 8.37
CA PHE A 143 -13.24 2.93 6.96
C PHE A 143 -12.09 2.06 6.41
N ILE A 144 -10.96 1.95 7.12
CA ILE A 144 -9.81 1.15 6.70
C ILE A 144 -10.21 -0.32 6.53
N LEU A 145 -10.93 -0.88 7.50
CA LEU A 145 -11.35 -2.29 7.47
C LEU A 145 -12.35 -2.54 6.34
N VAL A 146 -13.36 -1.68 6.18
CA VAL A 146 -14.31 -1.80 5.06
C VAL A 146 -13.58 -1.70 3.73
N TYR A 147 -12.69 -0.73 3.57
CA TYR A 147 -11.88 -0.57 2.36
C TYR A 147 -11.08 -1.84 2.04
N LYS A 148 -10.40 -2.43 3.02
CA LYS A 148 -9.55 -3.62 2.80
C LYS A 148 -10.34 -4.92 2.63
N PHE A 149 -11.39 -5.15 3.43
CA PHE A 149 -12.23 -6.34 3.24
C PHE A 149 -13.03 -6.28 1.94
N GLN A 150 -13.41 -5.09 1.48
CA GLN A 150 -14.01 -4.91 0.16
C GLN A 150 -13.01 -5.31 -0.95
N ASP A 151 -11.79 -4.79 -0.87
CA ASP A 151 -10.67 -5.09 -1.79
C ASP A 151 -10.48 -6.61 -1.93
N GLU A 152 -10.46 -7.31 -0.80
CA GLU A 152 -10.32 -8.76 -0.71
C GLU A 152 -11.54 -9.55 -1.19
N TYR A 153 -12.76 -9.09 -0.89
CA TYR A 153 -13.98 -9.72 -1.41
C TYR A 153 -14.01 -9.68 -2.94
N PHE A 154 -13.65 -8.54 -3.54
CA PHE A 154 -13.58 -8.42 -5.00
C PHE A 154 -12.48 -9.29 -5.61
N THR A 155 -11.33 -9.38 -4.93
CA THR A 155 -10.16 -10.13 -5.42
C THR A 155 -10.35 -11.65 -5.28
N HIS A 156 -11.00 -12.14 -4.21
CA HIS A 156 -11.06 -13.58 -3.92
C HIS A 156 -12.45 -14.23 -4.03
N VAL A 157 -13.54 -13.50 -3.78
CA VAL A 157 -14.90 -14.07 -3.84
C VAL A 157 -15.55 -13.80 -5.20
N ALA A 158 -15.29 -12.64 -5.78
CA ALA A 158 -15.97 -12.23 -7.01
C ALA A 158 -15.24 -12.61 -8.31
N ASN A 159 -13.96 -13.05 -8.28
CA ASN A 159 -13.11 -13.20 -9.48
C ASN A 159 -13.30 -12.02 -10.46
N PHE A 160 -13.52 -10.82 -9.92
CA PHE A 160 -13.89 -9.66 -10.70
C PHE A 160 -12.58 -9.01 -11.12
N ASP A 161 -12.05 -9.48 -12.24
CA ASP A 161 -10.94 -8.85 -12.91
C ASP A 161 -11.31 -7.37 -13.13
N ARG A 162 -10.63 -6.44 -12.45
CA ARG A 162 -10.90 -4.99 -12.59
C ARG A 162 -10.80 -4.56 -14.05
N SER A 163 -9.97 -5.26 -14.80
CA SER A 163 -9.82 -5.23 -16.25
C SER A 163 -11.15 -5.43 -16.98
N ASP A 164 -12.00 -6.36 -16.54
CA ASP A 164 -13.30 -6.65 -17.16
C ASP A 164 -14.37 -5.61 -16.81
N ALA A 165 -14.30 -4.99 -15.62
CA ALA A 165 -15.18 -3.88 -15.26
C ALA A 165 -14.87 -2.63 -16.10
N LEU A 166 -13.58 -2.32 -16.32
CA LEU A 166 -13.13 -1.23 -17.19
C LEU A 166 -13.46 -1.50 -18.66
N LYS A 167 -13.25 -2.72 -19.16
CA LYS A 167 -13.68 -3.13 -20.52
C LYS A 167 -15.19 -3.00 -20.72
N ARG A 168 -15.99 -3.38 -19.72
CA ARG A 168 -17.47 -3.23 -19.79
C ARG A 168 -17.94 -1.78 -19.71
N LEU A 169 -17.20 -0.91 -19.01
CA LEU A 169 -17.52 0.52 -18.93
C LEU A 169 -17.09 1.30 -20.18
N PHE A 170 -16.00 0.88 -20.83
CA PHE A 170 -15.46 1.57 -22.01
C PHE A 170 -15.73 0.86 -23.35
N GLY A 171 -16.32 -0.33 -23.35
CA GLY A 171 -16.90 -0.97 -24.53
C GLY A 171 -15.90 -1.48 -25.57
N TRP A 172 -14.79 -2.09 -25.14
CA TRP A 172 -13.87 -2.84 -26.02
C TRP A 172 -13.53 -4.19 -25.39
#